data_AF-A0A5N5W3T9-F1
#
_entry.id   AF-A0A5N5W3T9-F1
#
_cell.length_a   1.000
_cell.length_b   1.000
_cell.length_c   1.000
_cell.angle_alpha   90.00
_cell.angle_beta   90.00
_cell.angle_gamma   90.00
#
_symmetry.space_group_name_H-M   'P 1'
#
loop_
_entity.id
_entity.type
_entity.pdbx_description
1 polymer ?
#
loop_
_entity_poly.entity_id
_entity_poly.type
_entity_poly.pdbx_seq_one_letter_code
_entity_poly.pdbx_strand_id
1 'polypeptide(L)' 'MAAGPALPWLLSARSADALRAQAAQLMGIIEREDAPELGEIAAALATTRAQLEHRAALTGSNRTDVIAGLAALAAG' A
#
# COMPACT_ATOMS: atom_id res chain seq x y z
N MET A 1 17.03 -1.36 12.49
CA MET A 1 15.64 -1.25 12.00
C MET A 1 15.05 -2.65 12.09
N ALA A 2 14.23 -2.93 13.10
CA ALA A 2 13.69 -4.29 13.28
C ALA A 2 12.60 -4.52 12.23
N ALA A 3 12.75 -5.56 11.40
CA ALA A 3 11.71 -5.98 10.47
C ALA A 3 10.64 -6.77 11.24
N GLY A 4 9.37 -6.41 11.06
CA GLY A 4 8.24 -7.18 11.55
C GLY A 4 7.88 -8.33 10.60
N PRO A 5 6.82 -9.11 10.88
CA PRO A 5 6.29 -10.05 9.89
C PRO A 5 5.83 -9.30 8.64
N ALA A 6 6.05 -9.88 7.46
CA ALA A 6 5.60 -9.31 6.20
C ALA A 6 4.07 -9.27 6.16
N LEU A 7 3.50 -8.09 5.92
CA LEU A 7 2.07 -7.87 5.83
C LEU A 7 1.62 -7.74 4.38
N PRO A 8 0.44 -8.26 4.00
CA PRO A 8 -0.12 -8.06 2.67
C PRO A 8 -0.73 -6.67 2.53
N TRP A 9 -0.42 -6.00 1.43
CA TRP A 9 -0.93 -4.68 1.06
C TRP A 9 -1.74 -4.83 -0.23
N LEU A 10 -3.06 -4.70 -0.10
CA LEU A 10 -4.00 -4.93 -1.19
C LEU A 10 -4.53 -3.59 -1.70
N LEU A 11 -4.31 -3.31 -2.98
CA LEU A 11 -4.81 -2.13 -3.66
C LEU A 11 -5.77 -2.54 -4.77
N SER A 12 -6.83 -1.75 -4.96
CA SER A 12 -7.67 -1.92 -6.13
C SER A 12 -8.31 -0.63 -6.62
N ALA A 13 -8.56 -0.56 -7.92
CA ALA A 13 -9.11 0.60 -8.60
C ALA A 13 -9.96 0.22 -9.82
N ARG A 14 -10.71 1.20 -10.36
CA ARG A 14 -11.52 1.05 -11.59
C ARG A 14 -10.69 1.05 -12.87
N SER A 15 -9.41 1.41 -12.79
CA SER A 15 -8.52 1.52 -13.94
C SER A 15 -7.07 1.34 -13.50
N ALA A 16 -6.19 0.95 -14.40
CA ALA A 16 -4.76 0.83 -14.11
C ALA A 16 -4.13 2.17 -13.69
N ASP A 17 -4.52 3.28 -14.33
CA ASP A 17 -4.06 4.63 -13.95
C ASP A 17 -4.50 5.00 -12.53
N ALA A 18 -5.77 4.75 -12.19
CA ALA A 18 -6.29 4.96 -10.85
C ALA A 18 -5.60 4.07 -9.80
N LEU A 19 -5.11 2.88 -10.18
CA LEU A 19 -4.33 2.02 -9.30
C LEU A 19 -2.95 2.64 -9.01
N ARG A 20 -2.28 3.17 -10.04
CA ARG A 20 -1.00 3.89 -9.90
C ARG A 20 -1.15 5.13 -9.03
N ALA A 21 -2.20 5.92 -9.27
CA ALA A 21 -2.52 7.09 -8.46
C ALA A 21 -2.79 6.70 -6.99
N GLN A 22 -3.52 5.61 -6.76
CA GLN A 22 -3.77 5.10 -5.40
C GLN A 22 -2.48 4.68 -4.69
N ALA A 23 -1.55 4.02 -5.41
CA ALA A 23 -0.24 3.67 -4.87
C ALA A 23 0.57 4.93 -4.48
N ALA A 24 0.59 5.96 -5.33
CA ALA A 24 1.24 7.24 -5.05
C ALA A 24 0.64 7.96 -3.84
N GLN A 25 -0.69 8.00 -3.74
CA GLN A 25 -1.38 8.59 -2.57
C GLN A 25 -1.07 7.82 -1.29
N LEU A 26 -1.02 6.49 -1.35
CA LEU A 26 -0.71 5.66 -0.19
C LEU A 26 0.73 5.87 0.31
N MET A 27 1.71 6.04 -0.59
CA MET A 27 3.07 6.44 -0.20
C MET A 27 3.05 7.74 0.60
N GLY A 28 2.38 8.77 0.07
CA GLY A 28 2.26 10.06 0.74
C GLY A 28 1.58 9.99 2.11
N ILE A 29 0.70 9.02 2.35
CA ILE A 29 0.11 8.78 3.68
C ILE A 29 1.14 8.15 4.63
N ILE A 30 1.87 7.14 4.16
CA ILE A 30 2.84 6.39 4.97
C ILE A 30 4.04 7.25 5.37
N GLU A 31 4.42 8.20 4.53
CA GLU A 31 5.55 9.12 4.77
C GLU A 31 5.25 10.24 5.78
N ARG A 32 3.98 10.39 6.22
CA ARG A 32 3.62 11.37 7.24
C ARG A 32 4.19 10.99 8.61
N GLU A 33 4.57 12.00 9.38
CA GLU A 33 5.06 11.81 10.75
C GLU A 33 3.99 11.20 11.66
N ASP A 34 2.73 11.61 11.50
CA ASP A 34 1.57 11.09 12.25
C ASP A 34 0.88 9.89 11.56
N ALA A 35 1.55 9.20 10.64
CA ALA A 35 0.95 8.07 9.93
C ALA A 35 0.63 6.92 10.91
N PRO A 36 -0.51 6.23 10.75
CA PRO A 36 -0.81 5.03 11.52
C PRO A 36 0.27 3.96 11.36
N GLU A 37 0.29 2.99 12.28
CA GLU A 37 1.22 1.87 12.18
C GLU A 37 0.94 1.06 10.92
N LEU A 38 2.00 0.52 10.30
CA LEU A 38 1.88 -0.24 9.04
C LEU A 38 0.88 -1.39 9.12
N GLY A 39 0.79 -2.04 10.28
CA GLY A 39 -0.20 -3.08 10.57
C GLY A 39 -1.64 -2.59 10.47
N GLU A 40 -1.93 -1.41 10.99
CA GLU A 40 -3.27 -0.82 10.96
C GLU A 40 -3.67 -0.44 9.52
N ILE A 41 -2.73 0.11 8.76
CA ILE A 41 -2.96 0.46 7.36
C ILE A 41 -3.22 -0.80 6.51
N ALA A 42 -2.38 -1.82 6.65
CA ALA A 42 -2.54 -3.09 5.94
C ALA A 42 -3.89 -3.76 6.28
N ALA A 43 -4.26 -3.79 7.56
CA ALA A 43 -5.55 -4.32 8.01
C ALA A 43 -6.73 -3.54 7.43
N ALA A 44 -6.66 -2.20 7.42
CA ALA A 44 -7.70 -1.36 6.83
C ALA A 44 -7.84 -1.61 5.33
N LEU A 45 -6.73 -1.74 4.59
CA LEU A 45 -6.75 -2.06 3.16
C LEU A 45 -7.43 -3.42 2.89
N ALA A 46 -7.14 -4.43 3.71
CA ALA A 46 -7.68 -5.77 3.53
C ALA A 46 -9.18 -5.88 3.87
N THR A 47 -9.68 -5.07 4.81
CA THR A 47 -11.01 -5.26 5.40
C THR A 47 -12.03 -4.20 4.99
N THR A 48 -11.61 -2.98 4.65
CA THR A 48 -12.51 -1.85 4.43
C THR A 48 -12.63 -1.42 2.96
N ARG A 49 -11.70 -1.82 2.10
CA ARG A 49 -11.66 -1.36 0.71
C ARG A 49 -12.48 -2.28 -0.21
N ALA A 50 -13.27 -1.65 -1.08
CA ALA A 50 -13.97 -2.37 -2.13
C ALA A 50 -12.98 -3.06 -3.08
N GLN A 51 -13.27 -4.29 -3.48
CA GLN A 51 -12.43 -5.07 -4.39
C GLN A 51 -12.82 -4.82 -5.86
N LEU A 52 -12.16 -3.85 -6.49
CA LEU A 52 -12.43 -3.43 -7.86
C LEU A 52 -11.68 -4.27 -8.89
N GLU A 53 -11.85 -3.99 -10.20
CA GLU A 53 -11.36 -4.85 -11.29
C GLU A 53 -9.83 -4.83 -11.45
N HIS A 54 -9.18 -3.69 -11.27
CA HIS A 54 -7.72 -3.61 -11.28
C HIS A 54 -7.21 -3.80 -9.86
N ARG A 55 -6.38 -4.82 -9.65
CA ARG A 55 -5.89 -5.21 -8.32
C ARG A 55 -4.39 -5.38 -8.36
N ALA A 56 -3.72 -4.92 -7.31
CA ALA A 56 -2.33 -5.23 -7.04
C ALA A 56 -2.17 -5.67 -5.58
N ALA A 57 -1.21 -6.54 -5.36
CA ALA A 57 -0.79 -6.95 -4.02
C ALA A 57 0.72 -6.84 -3.93
N LEU A 58 1.20 -6.33 -2.80
CA LEU A 58 2.60 -6.42 -2.41
C LEU A 58 2.68 -6.88 -0.96
N THR A 59 3.85 -7.35 -0.56
CA THR A 59 4.13 -7.72 0.83
C THR A 59 5.26 -6.87 1.34
N GLY A 60 5.17 -6.40 2.58
CA GLY A 60 6.30 -5.70 3.18
C GLY A 60 6.34 -5.76 4.69
N SER A 61 7.57 -5.76 5.20
CA SER A 61 7.89 -6.00 6.62
C SER A 61 8.31 -4.74 7.38
N ASN A 62 8.53 -3.65 6.65
CA ASN A 62 8.94 -2.34 7.16
C ASN A 62 8.55 -1.23 6.16
N ARG A 63 8.68 0.03 6.61
CA ARG A 63 8.23 1.20 5.84
C ARG A 63 8.98 1.36 4.51
N THR A 64 10.29 1.12 4.49
CA THR A 64 11.11 1.23 3.28
C THR A 64 10.68 0.24 2.20
N ASP A 65 10.43 -1.00 2.60
CA ASP A 65 10.01 -2.07 1.68
C ASP A 65 8.64 -1.78 1.07
N VAL A 66 7.69 -1.32 1.90
CA VAL A 66 6.35 -0.93 1.44
C VAL A 66 6.40 0.26 0.48
N ILE A 67 7.17 1.31 0.82
CA ILE A 67 7.33 2.48 -0.06
C ILE A 67 7.94 2.07 -1.41
N ALA A 68 8.98 1.22 -1.40
CA ALA A 68 9.60 0.75 -2.63
C ALA A 68 8.61 -0.03 -3.52
N GLY A 69 7.81 -0.93 -2.92
CA GLY A 69 6.77 -1.67 -3.65
C GLY A 69 5.68 -0.76 -4.21
N LEU A 70 5.22 0.22 -3.44
CA LEU A 70 4.23 1.20 -3.90
C LEU A 70 4.78 2.11 -5.00
N ALA A 71 6.06 2.47 -4.94
CA ALA A 71 6.73 3.26 -5.97
C ALA A 71 6.80 2.49 -7.29
N ALA A 72 7.15 1.20 -7.24
CA ALA A 72 7.13 0.33 -8.41
C ALA A 72 5.70 0.23 -9.01
N LEU A 73 4.68 0.08 -8.17
CA LEU A 73 3.28 0.06 -8.63
C LEU A 73 2.84 1.40 -9.23
N ALA A 74 3.28 2.52 -8.69
CA ALA A 74 2.95 3.85 -9.21
C ALA A 74 3.64 4.12 -10.56
N ALA A 75 4.85 3.59 -10.77
CA ALA A 75 5.60 3.73 -12.02
C ALA A 75 4.99 2.90 -13.17
N GLY A 76 4.34 1.78 -12.85
CA GLY A 76 3.52 1.01 -13.80
C GLY A 76 4.26 -0.13 -14.51
#